data_AF-A0A210PXT1-F1
#
_entry.id   AF-A0A210PXT1-F1
#
_cell.length_a   1.000
_cell.length_b   1.000
_cell.length_c   1.000
_cell.angle_alpha   90.00
_cell.angle_beta   90.00
_cell.angle_gamma   90.00
#
_symmetry.space_group_name_H-M   'P 1'
#
loop_
_entity.id
_entity.type
_entity.pdbx_description
1 polymer ?
#
loop_
_entity_poly.entity_id
_entity_poly.type
_entity_poly.pdbx_seq_one_letter_code
_entity_poly.pdbx_strand_id
1 'polypeptide(L)'
;MAHCMPWRAMYTRAWRTLQIRGLINPQAPVPDSPDMTMDMLFHEAVKVSDPARVSEYKHRFLIGMYRTLDKQLLERFRQYVLPDCRLFGYDDRPSYLFDRI
;
A
#
# COMPACT_ATOMS: atom_id res chain seq x y z
N MET A 1 32.13 4.89 4.17
CA MET A 1 31.82 3.74 3.28
C MET A 1 30.31 3.71 3.09
N ALA A 2 29.81 3.88 1.86
CA ALA A 2 28.38 3.82 1.61
C ALA A 2 27.88 2.40 1.91
N HIS A 3 26.98 2.24 2.89
CA HIS A 3 26.30 0.97 3.14
C HIS A 3 25.36 0.71 1.95
N CYS A 4 25.87 0.02 0.93
CA CYS A 4 25.04 -0.43 -0.19
C CYS A 4 24.02 -1.44 0.32
N MET A 5 22.77 -1.27 -0.13
CA MET A 5 21.66 -2.16 0.20
C MET A 5 21.89 -3.55 -0.40
N PRO A 6 21.62 -4.65 0.32
CA PRO A 6 21.60 -5.99 -0.28
C PRO A 6 20.59 -6.07 -1.41
N TRP A 7 20.90 -6.77 -2.51
CA TRP A 7 19.99 -6.87 -3.66
C TRP A 7 18.61 -7.41 -3.32
N ARG A 8 18.54 -8.42 -2.45
CA ARG A 8 17.26 -8.95 -1.96
C ARG A 8 16.38 -7.89 -1.29
N ALA A 9 16.98 -6.96 -0.55
CA ALA A 9 16.25 -5.86 0.07
C ALA A 9 15.75 -4.85 -0.98
N MET A 10 16.50 -4.62 -2.06
CA MET A 10 16.04 -3.82 -3.21
C MET A 10 14.83 -4.48 -3.90
N TYR A 11 14.90 -5.76 -4.24
CA TYR A 11 13.79 -6.47 -4.90
C TYR A 11 12.54 -6.52 -4.01
N THR A 12 12.72 -6.74 -2.71
CA THR A 12 11.62 -6.68 -1.73
C THR A 12 10.93 -5.32 -1.73
N ARG A 13 11.70 -4.22 -1.80
CA ARG A 13 11.15 -2.85 -1.88
C ARG A 13 10.43 -2.61 -3.20
N ALA A 14 10.97 -3.08 -4.33
CA ALA A 14 10.32 -2.98 -5.62
C ALA A 14 8.97 -3.71 -5.61
N TRP A 15 8.94 -4.95 -5.12
CA TRP A 15 7.71 -5.73 -4.96
C TRP A 15 6.68 -5.04 -4.07
N ARG A 16 7.11 -4.55 -2.90
CA ARG A 16 6.24 -3.79 -1.99
C ARG A 16 5.68 -2.57 -2.69
N THR A 17 6.48 -1.83 -3.45
CA THR A 17 6.02 -0.65 -4.22
C THR A 17 4.90 -1.01 -5.21
N LEU A 18 5.01 -2.15 -5.89
CA LEU A 18 3.95 -2.65 -6.77
C LEU A 18 2.66 -2.96 -5.99
N GLN A 19 2.77 -3.54 -4.79
CA GLN A 19 1.62 -3.78 -3.90
C GLN A 19 0.98 -2.46 -3.42
N ILE A 20 1.77 -1.45 -3.03
CA ILE A 20 1.26 -0.12 -2.62
C ILE A 20 0.45 0.51 -3.74
N ARG A 21 0.93 0.38 -4.98
CA ARG A 21 0.27 0.93 -6.17
C ARG A 21 -0.98 0.13 -6.58
N GLY A 22 -1.25 -0.99 -5.92
CA GLY A 22 -2.36 -1.90 -6.25
C GLY A 22 -2.15 -2.70 -7.53
N LEU A 23 -0.93 -2.71 -8.09
CA LEU A 23 -0.65 -3.37 -9.37
C LEU A 23 -0.59 -4.90 -9.23
N ILE A 24 -0.27 -5.38 -8.04
CA ILE A 24 -0.21 -6.80 -7.73
C ILE A 24 -0.95 -7.09 -6.43
N ASN A 25 -1.39 -8.33 -6.27
CA ASN A 25 -2.10 -8.78 -5.08
C ASN A 25 -1.32 -8.43 -3.78
N PRO A 26 -1.94 -7.71 -2.81
CA PRO A 26 -1.26 -7.31 -1.57
C PRO A 26 -0.83 -8.48 -0.67
N GLN A 27 -1.41 -9.67 -0.87
CA GLN A 27 -1.05 -10.90 -0.16
C GLN A 27 0.00 -11.74 -0.90
N ALA A 28 0.36 -11.40 -2.14
CA ALA A 28 1.35 -12.16 -2.89
C ALA A 28 2.73 -12.02 -2.22
N PRO A 29 3.39 -13.14 -1.85
CA PRO A 29 4.74 -13.07 -1.30
C PRO A 29 5.72 -12.59 -2.37
N VAL A 30 6.82 -11.97 -1.93
CA VAL A 30 7.96 -11.73 -2.83
C VAL A 30 8.44 -13.11 -3.30
N PRO A 31 8.70 -13.32 -4.61
CA PRO A 31 9.16 -14.62 -5.07
C PRO A 31 10.49 -14.97 -4.38
N ASP A 32 10.65 -16.22 -3.95
CA ASP A 32 11.86 -16.65 -3.24
C ASP A 32 12.85 -17.24 -4.23
N SER A 33 13.77 -16.41 -4.73
CA SER A 33 14.82 -16.84 -5.64
C SER A 33 16.14 -16.14 -5.28
N PRO A 34 17.23 -16.90 -5.07
CA PRO A 34 18.54 -16.35 -4.73
C PRO A 34 19.17 -15.55 -5.89
N ASP A 35 18.85 -15.90 -7.14
CA ASP A 35 19.39 -15.27 -8.36
C ASP A 35 18.34 -14.40 -9.08
N MET A 36 17.43 -13.81 -8.31
CA MET A 36 16.36 -12.98 -8.86
C MET A 36 16.90 -11.77 -9.62
N THR A 37 16.44 -11.61 -10.86
CA THR A 37 16.64 -10.39 -11.66
C THR A 37 15.39 -9.50 -11.62
N MET A 38 15.51 -8.24 -12.05
CA MET A 38 14.34 -7.35 -12.18
C MET A 38 13.32 -7.90 -13.20
N ASP A 39 13.77 -8.49 -14.30
CA ASP A 39 12.88 -9.04 -15.32
C ASP A 39 12.08 -10.23 -14.80
N MET A 40 12.72 -11.12 -14.04
CA MET A 40 12.05 -12.22 -13.35
C MET A 40 11.03 -11.69 -12.33
N LEU A 41 11.38 -10.66 -11.56
CA LEU A 41 10.46 -10.01 -10.62
C LEU A 41 9.22 -9.47 -11.33
N PHE A 42 9.39 -8.78 -12.47
CA PHE A 42 8.26 -8.26 -13.24
C PHE A 42 7.43 -9.36 -13.87
N HIS A 43 8.06 -10.43 -14.37
CA HIS A 43 7.33 -11.58 -14.89
C HIS A 43 6.44 -12.23 -13.81
N GLU A 44 6.96 -12.41 -12.60
CA GLU A 44 6.17 -12.87 -11.45
C GLU A 44 5.08 -11.87 -11.07
N ALA A 45 5.36 -10.56 -11.13
CA ALA A 45 4.38 -9.53 -10.84
C ALA A 45 3.18 -9.60 -11.80
N VAL A 46 3.39 -9.88 -13.10
CA VAL A 46 2.29 -10.06 -14.06
C VAL A 46 1.37 -11.22 -13.65
N LYS A 47 1.93 -12.34 -13.19
CA LYS A 47 1.15 -13.53 -12.80
C LYS A 47 0.20 -13.26 -11.63
N VAL A 48 0.58 -12.36 -10.73
CA VAL A 48 -0.20 -11.99 -9.54
C VAL A 48 -0.91 -10.63 -9.69
N SER A 49 -0.88 -10.05 -10.89
CA SER A 49 -1.57 -8.81 -11.22
C SER A 49 -3.02 -9.08 -11.56
N ASP A 50 -3.90 -8.19 -11.11
CA ASP A 50 -5.32 -8.20 -11.46
C ASP A 50 -5.76 -6.77 -11.78
N PRO A 51 -5.74 -6.37 -13.07
CA PRO A 51 -6.10 -5.02 -13.49
C PRO A 51 -7.50 -4.59 -13.04
N ALA A 52 -8.44 -5.53 -12.90
CA ALA A 52 -9.81 -5.23 -12.49
C ALA A 52 -9.89 -4.85 -11.00
N ARG A 53 -8.90 -5.26 -10.18
CA ARG A 53 -8.89 -5.07 -8.73
C ARG A 53 -7.88 -4.04 -8.25
N VAL A 54 -7.22 -3.31 -9.15
CA VAL A 54 -6.21 -2.29 -8.80
C VAL A 54 -6.75 -1.27 -7.80
N SER A 55 -7.96 -0.76 -8.04
CA SER A 55 -8.61 0.21 -7.15
C SER A 55 -8.85 -0.39 -5.75
N GLU A 56 -9.35 -1.62 -5.69
CA GLU A 56 -9.60 -2.35 -4.45
C GLU A 56 -8.30 -2.58 -3.67
N TYR A 57 -7.25 -3.06 -4.34
CA TYR A 57 -5.95 -3.34 -3.72
C TYR A 57 -5.30 -2.08 -3.17
N LYS A 58 -5.31 -0.99 -3.96
CA LYS A 58 -4.81 0.31 -3.53
C LYS A 58 -5.61 0.82 -2.32
N HIS A 59 -6.93 0.73 -2.36
CA HIS A 59 -7.80 1.17 -1.26
C HIS A 59 -7.51 0.39 0.02
N ARG A 60 -7.45 -0.95 -0.05
CA ARG A 60 -7.13 -1.81 1.08
C ARG A 60 -5.74 -1.51 1.68
N PHE A 61 -4.75 -1.27 0.82
CA PHE A 61 -3.41 -0.93 1.26
C PHE A 61 -3.38 0.42 1.99
N LEU A 62 -4.02 1.45 1.42
CA LEU A 62 -4.13 2.76 2.05
C LEU A 62 -4.84 2.68 3.41
N ILE A 63 -5.94 1.93 3.51
CA ILE A 63 -6.60 1.67 4.80
C ILE A 63 -5.62 1.05 5.78
N GLY A 64 -4.90 0.01 5.39
CA GLY A 64 -3.90 -0.64 6.22
C GLY A 64 -2.83 0.33 6.72
N MET A 65 -2.33 1.23 5.86
CA MET A 65 -1.39 2.28 6.23
C MET A 65 -1.98 3.29 7.20
N TYR A 66 -3.14 3.86 6.90
CA TYR A 66 -3.76 4.84 7.79
C TYR A 66 -4.10 4.24 9.15
N ARG A 67 -4.39 2.93 9.19
CA ARG A 67 -4.57 2.15 10.43
C ARG A 67 -3.32 1.98 11.28
N THR A 68 -2.12 2.35 10.81
CA THR A 68 -0.91 2.38 11.65
C THR A 68 -0.65 3.73 12.29
N LEU A 69 -1.32 4.80 11.81
CA LEU A 69 -1.17 6.14 12.38
C LEU A 69 -1.86 6.26 13.73
N ASP A 70 -1.31 7.11 14.59
CA ASP A 70 -1.92 7.49 15.87
C ASP A 70 -3.31 8.11 15.67
N LYS A 71 -4.24 7.82 16.59
CA LYS A 71 -5.63 8.26 16.50
C LYS A 71 -5.74 9.79 16.60
N GLN A 72 -4.96 10.45 17.45
CA GLN A 72 -5.00 11.91 17.55
C GLN A 72 -4.45 12.56 16.27
N LEU A 73 -3.46 11.95 15.63
CA LEU A 73 -2.99 12.40 14.32
C LEU A 73 -4.08 12.28 13.24
N LEU A 74 -4.81 11.17 13.20
CA LEU A 74 -5.94 11.00 12.27
C LEU A 74 -7.06 12.02 12.52
N GLU A 75 -7.43 12.27 13.79
CA GLU A 75 -8.45 13.27 14.12
C GLU A 75 -7.99 14.69 13.74
N ARG A 76 -6.70 15.01 13.86
CA ARG A 76 -6.14 16.28 13.35
C ARG A 76 -6.20 16.36 11.84
N PHE A 77 -5.83 15.29 11.14
CA PHE A 77 -5.90 15.24 9.68
C PHE A 77 -7.34 15.39 9.18
N ARG A 78 -8.31 14.78 9.88
CA ARG A 78 -9.74 14.95 9.61
C ARG A 78 -10.15 16.41 9.59
N GLN A 79 -9.67 17.24 10.53
CA GLN A 79 -9.99 18.67 10.55
C GLN A 79 -9.53 19.40 9.27
N TYR A 80 -8.44 18.96 8.65
CA TYR A 80 -7.94 19.55 7.41
C TYR A 80 -8.81 19.21 6.19
N VAL A 81 -9.30 17.97 6.09
CA VAL A 81 -10.11 17.50 4.96
C VAL A 81 -11.63 17.69 5.16
N LEU A 82 -12.06 18.05 6.36
CA LEU A 82 -13.47 18.22 6.72
C LEU A 82 -14.26 19.16 5.79
N PRO A 83 -13.73 20.32 5.34
CA PRO A 83 -14.43 21.18 4.40
C PRO A 83 -14.75 20.46 3.09
N ASP A 84 -13.77 19.73 2.54
CA ASP A 84 -13.92 18.98 1.29
C ASP A 84 -14.90 17.82 1.48
N CYS A 85 -14.77 17.06 2.58
CA CYS A 85 -15.69 15.96 2.87
C CYS A 85 -17.14 16.44 2.93
N ARG A 86 -17.41 17.58 3.58
CA ARG A 86 -18.76 18.17 3.64
C ARG A 86 -19.23 18.66 2.28
N LEU A 87 -18.36 19.30 1.50
CA LEU A 87 -18.70 19.85 0.19
C LEU A 87 -19.09 18.74 -0.80
N PHE A 88 -18.40 17.61 -0.75
CA PHE A 88 -18.60 16.49 -1.68
C PHE A 88 -19.45 15.34 -1.10
N GLY A 89 -19.95 15.47 0.13
CA GLY A 89 -20.77 14.45 0.80
C GLY A 89 -20.01 13.16 1.15
N TYR A 90 -18.70 13.25 1.38
CA TYR A 90 -17.89 12.12 1.83
C TYR A 90 -18.01 11.92 3.35
N ASP A 91 -17.89 10.66 3.77
CA ASP A 91 -17.74 10.30 5.19
C ASP A 91 -16.38 10.83 5.70
N ASP A 92 -16.43 11.83 6.57
CA ASP A 92 -15.24 12.46 7.15
C ASP A 92 -14.64 11.66 8.32
N ARG A 93 -15.34 10.65 8.83
CA ARG A 93 -14.88 9.80 9.94
C ARG A 93 -15.30 8.34 9.77
N PRO A 94 -14.79 7.64 8.74
CA PRO A 94 -15.12 6.25 8.50
C PRO A 94 -14.73 5.33 9.66
N SER A 95 -15.70 4.55 10.15
CA SER A 95 -15.52 3.63 11.29
C SER A 95 -14.37 2.64 11.07
N TYR A 96 -14.20 2.13 9.84
CA TYR A 96 -13.14 1.20 9.48
C TYR A 96 -11.70 1.78 9.59
N LEU A 97 -11.55 3.11 9.71
CA LEU A 97 -10.28 3.78 9.98
C LEU A 97 -10.13 4.24 11.44
N PHE A 98 -11.21 4.77 12.02
CA PHE A 98 -11.18 5.47 13.32
C PHE A 98 -11.57 4.61 14.52
N ASP A 99 -12.43 3.62 14.34
CA ASP A 99 -13.00 2.79 15.41
C ASP A 99 -12.26 1.44 15.49
N ARG A 100 -10.95 1.53 15.76
CA ARG A 100 -10.10 0.35 15.99
C ARG A 100 -10.41 -0.23 17.37
N ILE A 101 -10.70 -1.53 17.44
CA ILE A 101 -10.77 -2.32 18.68
C ILE A 101 -9.37 -2.44 19.26
#